data_AF-A0A452XMD1-F1
#
_entry.id   AF-A0A452XMD1-F1
#
_cell.length_a   1.000
_cell.length_b   1.000
_cell.length_c   1.000
_cell.angle_alpha   90.00
_cell.angle_beta   90.00
_cell.angle_gamma   90.00
#
_symmetry.space_group_name_H-M   'P 1'
#
loop_
_entity.id
_entity.type
_entity.pdbx_description
1 polymer ?
#
loop_
_entity_poly.entity_id
_entity_poly.type
_entity_poly.pdbx_seq_one_letter_code
_entity_poly.pdbx_strand_id
1 'polypeptide(L)'
;VPVCCHASAEAFEAKNEEDVTLMKDMEKAICWYQKRLGFQPVVEGEGVKFIFDKVDLQSPEKEFSFSLKFDSDRYTLLQCSPPVEDSEELMKDLNLTNDLVKFVRIIRQRFQAAALNGDLPVSPTVCSDASAIPISSPVIKSVDSRSKNDRDRSNSQSKNRKPALPAKRKASAVSAASPGSVRRSPRFVVTVSSPLFSV
;
A
#
# COMPACT_ATOMS: atom_id res chain seq x y z
N VAL A 1 -33.15 48.28 23.44
CA VAL A 1 -32.67 46.90 23.17
C VAL A 1 -31.69 46.95 22.00
N PRO A 2 -30.36 46.92 22.20
CA PRO A 2 -29.43 46.64 21.10
C PRO A 2 -28.24 45.71 21.46
N VAL A 3 -28.35 44.86 22.48
CA VAL A 3 -27.22 44.02 22.94
C VAL A 3 -27.04 42.74 22.11
N CYS A 4 -28.08 42.27 21.40
CA CYS A 4 -28.01 40.99 20.69
C CYS A 4 -27.32 41.03 19.32
N CYS A 5 -27.18 42.19 18.68
CA CYS A 5 -26.59 42.27 17.34
C CYS A 5 -25.05 42.23 17.35
N HIS A 6 -24.41 42.80 18.38
CA HIS A 6 -22.96 42.76 18.53
C HIS A 6 -22.44 41.36 18.89
N ALA A 7 -23.10 40.69 19.85
CA ALA A 7 -22.73 39.33 20.25
C ALA A 7 -22.85 38.31 19.09
N SER A 8 -23.78 38.52 18.16
CA SER A 8 -23.97 37.63 17.02
C SER A 8 -22.95 37.86 15.90
N ALA A 9 -22.40 39.07 15.76
CA ALA A 9 -21.34 39.37 14.80
C ALA A 9 -19.97 38.88 15.31
N GLU A 10 -19.68 39.10 16.59
CA GLU A 10 -18.43 38.63 17.23
C GLU A 10 -18.33 37.09 17.23
N ALA A 11 -19.45 36.38 17.44
CA ALA A 11 -19.50 34.92 17.36
C ALA A 11 -19.36 34.36 15.93
N PHE A 12 -19.66 35.15 14.89
CA PHE A 12 -19.50 34.75 13.49
C PHE A 12 -18.05 34.97 13.01
N GLU A 13 -17.47 36.12 13.36
CA GLU A 13 -16.06 36.44 13.05
C GLU A 13 -15.09 35.49 13.76
N ALA A 14 -15.31 35.19 15.05
CA ALA A 14 -14.47 34.23 15.79
C ALA A 14 -14.51 32.82 15.16
N LYS A 15 -15.68 32.40 14.64
CA LYS A 15 -15.84 31.10 13.98
C LYS A 15 -15.12 31.05 12.62
N ASN A 16 -15.05 32.17 11.92
CA ASN A 16 -14.31 32.31 10.67
C ASN A 16 -12.79 32.28 10.91
N GLU A 17 -12.31 32.95 11.97
CA GLU A 17 -10.90 32.91 12.35
C GLU A 17 -10.44 31.51 12.77
N GLU A 18 -11.25 30.79 13.55
CA GLU A 18 -10.98 29.39 13.91
C GLU A 18 -10.93 28.47 12.68
N ASP A 19 -11.86 28.63 11.73
CA ASP A 19 -11.86 27.84 10.48
C ASP A 19 -10.62 28.15 9.62
N VAL A 20 -10.26 29.42 9.47
CA VAL A 20 -9.06 29.86 8.75
C VAL A 20 -7.78 29.32 9.40
N THR A 21 -7.71 29.28 10.74
CA THR A 21 -6.54 28.71 11.43
C THR A 21 -6.47 27.19 11.26
N LEU A 22 -7.60 26.49 11.33
CA LEU A 22 -7.69 25.05 11.08
C LEU A 22 -7.22 24.70 9.66
N MET A 23 -7.68 25.42 8.64
CA MET A 23 -7.26 25.19 7.26
C MET A 23 -5.76 25.40 7.08
N LYS A 24 -5.20 26.48 7.64
CA LYS A 24 -3.74 26.73 7.60
C LYS A 24 -2.96 25.61 8.25
N ASP A 25 -3.43 25.05 9.37
CA ASP A 25 -2.75 23.96 10.04
C ASP A 25 -2.89 22.63 9.28
N MET A 26 -4.02 22.38 8.62
CA MET A 26 -4.17 21.26 7.70
C MET A 26 -3.21 21.37 6.51
N GLU A 27 -3.10 22.55 5.88
CA GLU A 27 -2.17 22.79 4.77
C GLU A 27 -0.71 22.57 5.19
N LYS A 28 -0.32 23.06 6.36
CA LYS A 28 1.02 22.80 6.93
C LYS A 28 1.25 21.30 7.13
N ALA A 29 0.27 20.59 7.67
CA ALA A 29 0.36 19.14 7.88
C ALA A 29 0.49 18.40 6.54
N ILE A 30 -0.35 18.71 5.55
CA ILE A 30 -0.29 18.13 4.21
C ILE A 30 1.08 18.39 3.57
N CYS A 31 1.56 19.62 3.59
CA CYS A 31 2.87 19.98 3.06
C CYS A 31 4.01 19.22 3.75
N TRP A 32 3.94 19.06 5.08
CA TRP A 32 4.90 18.28 5.84
C TRP A 32 4.90 16.81 5.41
N TYR A 33 3.72 16.18 5.28
CA TYR A 33 3.61 14.78 4.85
C TYR A 33 4.08 14.59 3.40
N GLN A 34 3.71 15.47 2.48
CA GLN A 34 4.14 15.39 1.09
C GLN A 34 5.67 15.44 0.99
N LYS A 35 6.29 16.42 1.66
CA LYS A 35 7.76 16.55 1.71
C LYS A 35 8.42 15.37 2.39
N ARG A 36 7.88 14.89 3.51
CA ARG A 36 8.50 13.81 4.30
C ARG A 36 8.40 12.46 3.62
N LEU A 37 7.27 12.17 3.00
CA LEU A 37 7.00 10.90 2.36
C LEU A 37 7.48 10.86 0.91
N GLY A 38 7.68 12.00 0.27
CA GLY A 38 7.93 12.05 -1.16
C GLY A 38 6.74 11.53 -1.93
N PHE A 39 5.56 12.01 -1.58
CA PHE A 39 4.29 11.51 -2.10
C PHE A 39 3.30 12.64 -2.28
N GLN A 40 2.87 12.86 -3.53
CA GLN A 40 1.97 13.94 -3.87
C GLN A 40 0.91 13.46 -4.87
N PRO A 41 -0.38 13.44 -4.48
CA PRO A 41 -1.47 13.33 -5.44
C PRO A 41 -1.75 14.69 -6.10
N VAL A 42 -1.96 14.69 -7.40
CA VAL A 42 -2.32 15.85 -8.22
C VAL A 42 -3.52 15.49 -9.09
N VAL A 43 -4.54 16.35 -9.11
CA VAL A 43 -5.66 16.19 -10.05
C VAL A 43 -5.17 16.53 -11.44
N GLU A 44 -5.27 15.59 -12.38
CA GLU A 44 -4.79 15.73 -13.75
C GLU A 44 -5.81 15.11 -14.72
N GLY A 45 -6.33 15.93 -15.63
CA GLY A 45 -7.33 15.52 -16.61
C GLY A 45 -8.58 14.92 -15.94
N GLU A 46 -8.92 13.68 -16.31
CA GLU A 46 -10.08 12.95 -15.79
C GLU A 46 -9.77 12.12 -14.53
N GLY A 47 -8.58 12.24 -13.95
CA GLY A 47 -8.14 11.41 -12.85
C GLY A 47 -7.23 12.12 -11.84
N VAL A 48 -6.62 11.31 -10.98
CA VAL A 48 -5.63 11.74 -10.00
C VAL A 48 -4.32 11.02 -10.29
N LYS A 49 -3.26 11.80 -10.53
CA LYS A 49 -1.90 11.31 -10.65
C LYS A 49 -1.24 11.29 -9.29
N PHE A 50 -0.73 10.12 -8.91
CA PHE A 50 0.04 9.89 -7.70
C PHE A 50 1.52 9.92 -8.06
N ILE A 51 2.24 10.91 -7.55
CA ILE A 51 3.66 11.11 -7.81
C ILE A 51 4.43 10.70 -6.57
N PHE A 52 5.49 9.93 -6.77
CA PHE A 52 6.47 9.58 -5.75
C PHE A 52 7.83 10.13 -6.14
N ASP A 53 8.45 10.83 -5.20
CA ASP A 53 9.88 11.10 -5.19
C ASP A 53 10.52 10.24 -4.07
N LYS A 54 11.85 10.28 -3.94
CA LYS A 54 12.59 9.52 -2.90
C LYS A 54 12.25 8.03 -2.90
N VAL A 55 11.98 7.50 -4.08
CA VAL A 55 11.84 6.06 -4.32
C VAL A 55 13.21 5.46 -4.55
N ASP A 56 13.98 6.10 -5.42
CA ASP A 56 15.37 5.76 -5.70
C ASP A 56 16.29 6.56 -4.75
N LEU A 57 17.17 5.85 -4.03
CA LEU A 57 18.13 6.47 -3.13
C LEU A 57 19.31 7.11 -3.86
N GLN A 58 19.61 6.64 -5.08
CA GLN A 58 20.67 7.20 -5.92
C GLN A 58 20.21 8.47 -6.65
N SER A 59 18.91 8.54 -6.96
CA SER A 59 18.28 9.71 -7.58
C SER A 59 16.99 10.12 -6.85
N PRO A 60 17.08 10.78 -5.69
CA PRO A 60 15.92 11.14 -4.87
C PRO A 60 14.89 12.03 -5.58
N GLU A 61 15.34 12.83 -6.55
CA GLU A 61 14.52 13.68 -7.41
C GLU A 61 13.81 12.93 -8.54
N LYS A 62 14.16 11.67 -8.81
CA LYS A 62 13.52 10.87 -9.86
C LYS A 62 12.07 10.57 -9.48
N GLU A 63 11.18 10.98 -10.38
CA GLU A 63 9.75 10.79 -10.20
C GLU A 63 9.28 9.42 -10.71
N PHE A 64 8.44 8.78 -9.91
CA PHE A 64 7.69 7.59 -10.27
C PHE A 64 6.21 7.95 -10.12
N SER A 65 5.35 7.50 -11.02
CA SER A 65 3.94 7.90 -10.93
C SER A 65 2.98 6.89 -11.52
N PHE A 66 1.74 6.96 -11.05
CA PHE A 66 0.60 6.31 -11.68
C PHE A 66 -0.63 7.21 -11.61
N SER A 67 -1.57 7.04 -12.52
CA SER A 67 -2.79 7.83 -12.59
C SER A 67 -4.02 6.94 -12.51
N LEU A 68 -4.93 7.25 -11.59
CA LEU A 68 -6.22 6.55 -11.46
C LEU A 68 -7.36 7.47 -11.85
N LYS A 69 -8.34 6.92 -12.56
CA LYS A 69 -9.68 7.49 -12.70
C LYS A 69 -10.64 6.64 -11.87
N PHE A 70 -11.53 7.30 -11.14
CA PHE A 70 -12.62 6.64 -10.43
C PHE A 70 -13.93 7.03 -11.10
N ASP A 71 -14.57 6.06 -11.76
CA ASP A 71 -15.80 6.26 -12.52
C ASP A 71 -16.64 4.97 -12.45
N SER A 72 -17.96 5.12 -12.37
CA SER A 72 -18.90 4.00 -12.35
C SER A 72 -18.55 2.97 -11.27
N ASP A 73 -18.26 3.47 -10.06
CA ASP A 73 -17.84 2.71 -8.87
C ASP A 73 -16.62 1.80 -9.07
N ARG A 74 -15.75 2.14 -10.03
CA ARG A 74 -14.54 1.38 -10.30
C ARG A 74 -13.34 2.29 -10.57
N TYR A 75 -12.18 1.84 -10.13
CA TYR A 75 -10.90 2.41 -10.48
C TYR A 75 -10.42 1.86 -11.82
N THR A 76 -9.90 2.75 -12.66
CA THR A 76 -9.17 2.43 -13.88
C THR A 76 -7.78 3.05 -13.83
N LEU A 77 -6.77 2.28 -14.27
CA LEU A 77 -5.39 2.74 -14.36
C LEU A 77 -5.21 3.42 -15.73
N LEU A 78 -4.91 4.72 -15.71
CA LEU A 78 -4.70 5.51 -16.93
C LEU A 78 -3.25 5.44 -17.42
N GLN A 79 -2.30 5.59 -16.49
CA GLN A 79 -0.87 5.61 -16.78
C GLN A 79 -0.10 5.06 -15.58
N CYS A 80 1.04 4.41 -15.82
CA CYS A 80 1.99 4.01 -14.79
C CYS A 80 3.40 4.12 -15.38
N SER A 81 4.27 4.91 -14.74
CA SER A 81 5.64 5.15 -15.17
C SER A 81 6.59 5.06 -13.98
N PRO A 82 7.53 4.09 -13.98
CA PRO A 82 7.68 2.99 -14.94
C PRO A 82 6.48 2.01 -14.89
N PRO A 83 6.28 1.15 -15.89
CA PRO A 83 5.25 0.12 -15.84
C PRO A 83 5.47 -0.86 -14.67
N VAL A 84 4.39 -1.35 -14.09
CA VAL A 84 4.40 -2.36 -13.02
C VAL A 84 3.81 -3.66 -13.59
N GLU A 85 4.58 -4.75 -13.54
CA GLU A 85 4.24 -6.03 -14.17
C GLU A 85 2.91 -6.61 -13.68
N ASP A 86 2.64 -6.54 -12.37
CA ASP A 86 1.44 -7.08 -11.73
C ASP A 86 0.29 -6.07 -11.60
N SER A 87 0.35 -4.95 -12.34
CA SER A 87 -0.64 -3.86 -12.24
C SER A 87 -2.10 -4.31 -12.45
N GLU A 88 -2.36 -5.28 -13.34
CA GLU A 88 -3.71 -5.81 -13.56
C GLU A 88 -4.28 -6.54 -12.34
N GLU A 89 -3.45 -7.33 -11.64
CA GLU A 89 -3.87 -8.04 -10.43
C GLU A 89 -4.12 -7.06 -9.28
N LEU A 90 -3.24 -6.06 -9.14
CA LEU A 90 -3.41 -5.00 -8.16
C LEU A 90 -4.69 -4.18 -8.41
N MET A 91 -5.03 -3.92 -9.67
CA MET A 91 -6.28 -3.24 -10.03
C MET A 91 -7.51 -4.08 -9.72
N LYS A 92 -7.45 -5.41 -9.88
CA LYS A 92 -8.53 -6.33 -9.48
C LYS A 92 -8.72 -6.32 -7.96
N ASP A 93 -7.64 -6.41 -7.19
CA ASP A 93 -7.68 -6.35 -5.72
C ASP A 93 -8.20 -4.99 -5.23
N LEU A 94 -7.76 -3.88 -5.84
CA LEU A 94 -8.23 -2.53 -5.52
C LEU A 94 -9.74 -2.40 -5.76
N ASN A 95 -10.24 -2.85 -6.91
CA ASN A 95 -11.67 -2.78 -7.21
C ASN A 95 -12.52 -3.73 -6.35
N LEU A 96 -11.94 -4.81 -5.83
CA LEU A 96 -12.62 -5.75 -4.94
C LEU A 96 -12.67 -5.23 -3.48
N THR A 97 -11.58 -4.64 -3.00
CA THR A 97 -11.39 -4.28 -1.59
C THR A 97 -11.62 -2.80 -1.29
N ASN A 98 -11.54 -1.94 -2.31
CA ASN A 98 -11.51 -0.49 -2.20
C ASN A 98 -10.37 0.04 -1.29
N ASP A 99 -9.29 -0.74 -1.13
CA ASP A 99 -8.15 -0.39 -0.29
C ASP A 99 -7.08 0.37 -1.10
N LEU A 100 -7.34 1.65 -1.36
CA LEU A 100 -6.40 2.53 -2.06
C LEU A 100 -5.08 2.68 -1.30
N VAL A 101 -5.09 2.64 0.03
CA VAL A 101 -3.88 2.79 0.84
C VAL A 101 -2.96 1.59 0.65
N LYS A 102 -3.50 0.37 0.67
CA LYS A 102 -2.74 -0.85 0.36
C LYS A 102 -2.21 -0.82 -1.07
N PHE A 103 -3.03 -0.43 -2.04
CA PHE A 103 -2.61 -0.31 -3.44
C PHE A 103 -1.42 0.65 -3.61
N VAL A 104 -1.52 1.87 -3.08
CA VAL A 104 -0.46 2.89 -3.11
C VAL A 104 0.84 2.37 -2.50
N ARG A 105 0.76 1.63 -1.37
CA ARG A 105 1.93 1.04 -0.71
C ARG A 105 2.60 -0.03 -1.59
N ILE A 106 1.82 -0.92 -2.20
CA ILE A 106 2.36 -1.98 -3.06
C ILE A 106 3.02 -1.36 -4.30
N ILE A 107 2.36 -0.41 -4.97
CA ILE A 107 2.95 0.27 -6.14
C ILE A 107 4.29 0.93 -5.79
N ARG A 108 4.38 1.62 -4.63
CA ARG A 108 5.65 2.19 -4.19
C ARG A 108 6.73 1.13 -3.99
N GLN A 109 6.40 -0.03 -3.42
CA GLN A 109 7.34 -1.16 -3.29
C GLN A 109 7.81 -1.69 -4.65
N ARG A 110 6.91 -1.77 -5.64
CA ARG A 110 7.26 -2.17 -7.01
C ARG A 110 8.19 -1.16 -7.67
N PHE A 111 7.94 0.13 -7.50
CA PHE A 111 8.85 1.18 -7.96
C PHE A 111 10.23 1.12 -7.28
N GLN A 112 10.28 0.86 -5.98
CA GLN A 112 11.55 0.67 -5.26
C GLN A 112 12.33 -0.53 -5.82
N ALA A 113 11.67 -1.66 -6.04
CA ALA A 113 12.31 -2.84 -6.65
C ALA A 113 12.82 -2.54 -8.06
N ALA A 114 12.05 -1.82 -8.87
CA ALA A 114 12.46 -1.43 -10.22
C ALA A 114 13.66 -0.47 -10.21
N ALA A 115 13.72 0.47 -9.27
CA ALA A 115 14.85 1.39 -9.11
C ALA A 115 16.15 0.64 -8.79
N LEU A 116 16.09 -0.38 -7.92
CA LEU A 116 17.26 -1.19 -7.57
C LEU A 116 17.78 -2.06 -8.74
N ASN A 117 16.87 -2.53 -9.59
CA ASN A 117 17.22 -3.42 -10.70
C ASN A 117 17.73 -2.66 -11.95
N GLY A 118 17.33 -1.40 -12.13
CA GLY A 118 17.69 -0.58 -13.28
C GLY A 118 19.13 -0.03 -13.28
N ASP A 119 19.89 -0.28 -12.23
CA ASP A 119 21.20 0.36 -11.97
C ASP A 119 22.37 -0.64 -11.97
N LEU A 120 22.18 -1.87 -12.47
CA LEU A 120 23.31 -2.78 -12.67
C LEU A 120 24.14 -2.29 -13.87
N PRO A 121 25.43 -1.91 -13.69
CA PRO A 121 26.33 -1.76 -14.80
C PRO A 121 26.54 -3.14 -15.42
N VAL A 122 25.82 -3.43 -16.50
CA VAL A 122 26.25 -4.46 -17.45
C VAL A 122 27.50 -3.91 -18.11
N SER A 123 28.65 -4.08 -17.47
CA SER A 123 29.91 -4.07 -18.19
C SER A 123 29.87 -5.27 -19.14
N PRO A 124 29.85 -5.08 -20.47
CA PRO A 124 30.12 -6.18 -21.36
C PRO A 124 31.59 -6.53 -21.14
N THR A 125 31.86 -7.62 -20.44
CA THR A 125 33.15 -8.29 -20.61
C THR A 125 33.19 -8.77 -22.04
N VAL A 126 33.81 -7.94 -22.88
CA VAL A 126 34.25 -8.28 -24.23
C VAL A 126 35.23 -9.43 -24.09
N CYS A 127 34.77 -10.66 -24.30
CA CYS A 127 35.63 -11.76 -24.69
C CYS A 127 35.58 -11.85 -26.22
N SER A 128 36.34 -10.97 -26.87
CA SER A 128 36.80 -11.26 -28.23
C SER A 128 37.88 -12.33 -28.11
N ASP A 129 37.62 -13.54 -28.58
CA ASP A 129 38.68 -14.28 -29.27
C ASP A 129 38.11 -15.24 -30.32
N ALA A 130 38.84 -15.29 -31.41
CA ALA A 130 38.47 -15.86 -32.68
C ALA A 130 38.68 -17.39 -32.73
N SER A 131 37.69 -18.06 -33.31
CA SER A 131 37.76 -19.24 -34.20
C SER A 131 38.98 -20.20 -34.21
N ALA A 132 38.62 -21.49 -33.99
CA ALA A 132 39.17 -22.75 -34.54
C ALA A 132 40.51 -23.28 -33.95
N ILE A 133 40.69 -24.58 -33.64
CA ILE A 133 40.47 -25.83 -34.40
C ILE A 133 40.31 -27.04 -33.41
N PRO A 134 39.62 -28.15 -33.78
CA PRO A 134 39.42 -29.33 -32.94
C PRO A 134 40.55 -30.37 -33.06
N ILE A 135 40.99 -31.00 -31.96
CA ILE A 135 41.89 -32.15 -31.98
C ILE A 135 41.45 -33.21 -30.95
N SER A 136 41.66 -34.47 -31.33
CA SER A 136 41.02 -35.73 -30.97
C SER A 136 41.08 -36.21 -29.51
N SER A 137 40.09 -37.06 -29.20
CA SER A 137 40.00 -37.98 -28.06
C SER A 137 41.17 -38.99 -28.00
N PRO A 138 41.54 -39.47 -26.80
CA PRO A 138 41.58 -40.92 -26.62
C PRO A 138 41.07 -41.44 -25.25
N VAL A 139 40.28 -42.52 -25.34
CA VAL A 139 40.29 -43.80 -24.60
C VAL A 139 40.47 -43.81 -23.06
N ILE A 140 39.33 -44.06 -22.41
CA ILE A 140 39.01 -44.95 -21.27
C ILE A 140 40.15 -45.68 -20.52
N LYS A 141 40.15 -45.58 -19.19
CA LYS A 141 40.40 -46.72 -18.29
C LYS A 141 39.34 -46.79 -17.18
N SER A 142 38.71 -47.96 -17.15
CA SER A 142 37.72 -48.44 -16.18
C SER A 142 38.39 -48.78 -14.84
N VAL A 143 37.73 -48.43 -13.73
CA VAL A 143 37.80 -49.22 -12.49
C VAL A 143 36.43 -49.22 -11.81
N ASP A 144 35.97 -50.42 -11.52
CA ASP A 144 34.64 -50.80 -11.02
C ASP A 144 34.59 -50.69 -9.48
N SER A 145 33.44 -50.27 -8.93
CA SER A 145 32.97 -50.65 -7.59
C SER A 145 31.49 -50.26 -7.40
N ARG A 146 30.64 -51.05 -8.03
CA ARG A 146 29.40 -51.64 -7.50
C ARG A 146 28.89 -51.13 -6.13
N SER A 147 27.72 -50.49 -6.12
CA SER A 147 26.68 -50.75 -5.11
C SER A 147 25.29 -50.49 -5.68
N LYS A 148 24.48 -51.55 -5.67
CA LYS A 148 23.07 -51.57 -6.08
C LYS A 148 22.22 -51.05 -4.92
N ASN A 149 21.16 -50.29 -5.20
CA ASN A 149 19.80 -50.85 -5.15
C ASN A 149 18.74 -49.86 -5.60
N ASP A 150 17.79 -50.46 -6.30
CA ASP A 150 16.65 -49.94 -7.03
C ASP A 150 15.48 -49.43 -6.16
N ARG A 151 14.78 -48.45 -6.76
CA ARG A 151 13.32 -48.32 -6.94
C ARG A 151 12.38 -48.07 -5.77
N ASP A 152 11.70 -46.92 -5.94
CA ASP A 152 10.25 -46.69 -5.95
C ASP A 152 9.39 -47.45 -4.94
N ARG A 153 8.76 -46.68 -4.03
CA ARG A 153 7.36 -46.93 -3.68
C ARG A 153 6.64 -45.67 -3.24
N SER A 154 5.76 -45.22 -4.12
CA SER A 154 4.62 -44.35 -3.84
C SER A 154 3.77 -44.89 -2.69
N ASN A 155 3.32 -44.02 -1.79
CA ASN A 155 1.98 -44.19 -1.21
C ASN A 155 1.38 -42.85 -0.74
N SER A 156 0.31 -42.50 -1.43
CA SER A 156 -0.70 -41.53 -1.06
C SER A 156 -1.45 -41.98 0.19
N GLN A 157 -1.68 -41.06 1.14
CA GLN A 157 -2.77 -41.20 2.10
C GLN A 157 -3.66 -39.97 2.05
N SER A 158 -4.72 -40.12 1.25
CA SER A 158 -5.98 -39.43 1.44
C SER A 158 -6.65 -39.98 2.71
N LYS A 159 -7.16 -39.09 3.56
CA LYS A 159 -8.25 -39.41 4.50
C LYS A 159 -9.23 -38.24 4.55
N ASN A 160 -10.15 -38.26 3.59
CA ASN A 160 -11.50 -37.73 3.74
C ASN A 160 -12.17 -38.37 4.97
N ARG A 161 -12.72 -37.55 5.88
CA ARG A 161 -13.93 -37.89 6.66
C ARG A 161 -14.72 -36.62 7.01
N LYS A 162 -15.71 -36.28 6.17
CA LYS A 162 -17.03 -35.80 6.62
C LYS A 162 -18.01 -36.97 6.41
N PRO A 163 -18.87 -37.29 7.39
CA PRO A 163 -20.30 -36.97 7.28
C PRO A 163 -20.89 -36.63 8.67
N ALA A 164 -22.11 -36.15 8.93
CA ALA A 164 -23.29 -35.73 8.17
C ALA A 164 -24.17 -34.91 9.15
N LEU A 165 -25.13 -34.18 8.59
CA LEU A 165 -26.22 -33.47 9.29
C LEU A 165 -27.17 -34.45 10.03
N PRO A 166 -27.95 -33.94 11.00
CA PRO A 166 -29.35 -34.33 11.09
C PRO A 166 -30.30 -33.14 10.96
N ALA A 167 -31.48 -33.46 10.44
CA ALA A 167 -32.53 -32.56 10.01
C ALA A 167 -33.53 -32.17 11.13
N LYS A 168 -34.34 -31.15 10.78
CA LYS A 168 -35.68 -30.78 11.29
C LYS A 168 -35.77 -30.08 12.66
N ARG A 169 -36.28 -28.84 12.68
CA ARG A 169 -37.72 -28.53 12.87
C ARG A 169 -38.01 -27.02 12.70
N LYS A 170 -39.20 -26.75 12.16
CA LYS A 170 -39.83 -25.44 11.93
C LYS A 170 -40.26 -24.78 13.25
N ALA A 171 -40.24 -23.44 13.31
CA ALA A 171 -41.41 -22.55 13.43
C ALA A 171 -41.17 -21.26 14.26
N SER A 172 -41.75 -20.18 13.73
CA SER A 172 -42.26 -18.96 14.36
C SER A 172 -41.32 -17.84 14.85
N ALA A 173 -41.50 -16.71 14.16
CA ALA A 173 -41.56 -15.31 14.59
C ALA A 173 -41.36 -14.96 16.07
N VAL A 174 -40.64 -13.86 16.35
CA VAL A 174 -41.15 -12.54 16.81
C VAL A 174 -39.95 -11.60 17.06
N SER A 175 -40.21 -10.31 16.84
CA SER A 175 -39.40 -9.10 16.86
C SER A 175 -38.41 -8.84 18.02
N ALA A 176 -37.51 -7.90 17.70
CA ALA A 176 -37.18 -6.68 18.48
C ALA A 176 -35.86 -6.61 19.28
N ALA A 177 -35.22 -5.46 19.06
CA ALA A 177 -34.39 -4.64 19.95
C ALA A 177 -32.91 -4.99 20.15
N SER A 178 -32.08 -4.17 19.50
CA SER A 178 -30.73 -3.78 19.95
C SER A 178 -30.76 -3.15 21.35
N PRO A 179 -29.68 -3.33 22.13
CA PRO A 179 -29.23 -2.32 23.07
C PRO A 179 -27.81 -1.83 22.75
N GLY A 180 -27.65 -0.52 22.83
CA GLY A 180 -26.47 0.23 22.41
C GLY A 180 -25.22 -0.01 23.25
N SER A 181 -24.07 0.13 22.58
CA SER A 181 -22.75 0.14 23.18
C SER A 181 -22.42 1.54 23.70
N VAL A 182 -22.43 1.69 25.03
CA VAL A 182 -22.01 2.91 25.73
C VAL A 182 -20.47 2.97 25.72
N ARG A 183 -19.88 3.72 24.79
CA ARG A 183 -18.46 4.10 24.87
C ARG A 183 -18.29 5.21 25.91
N ARG A 184 -17.76 4.86 27.09
CA ARG A 184 -17.20 5.83 28.04
C ARG A 184 -15.73 6.10 27.69
N SER A 185 -15.42 7.33 27.27
CA SER A 185 -14.04 7.84 27.22
C SER A 185 -13.66 8.49 28.56
N PRO A 186 -12.43 8.30 29.08
CA PRO A 186 -11.96 9.04 30.24
C PRO A 186 -11.53 10.46 29.84
N ARG A 187 -11.98 11.47 30.59
CA ARG A 187 -11.48 12.86 30.48
C ARG A 187 -10.20 12.99 31.30
N PHE A 188 -9.13 13.46 30.67
CA PHE A 188 -7.96 13.96 31.38
C PHE A 188 -8.29 15.32 32.00
N VAL A 189 -8.09 15.45 33.31
CA VAL A 189 -8.15 16.73 34.02
C VAL A 189 -6.74 17.31 33.99
N VAL A 190 -6.57 18.46 33.33
CA VAL A 190 -5.32 19.23 33.41
C VAL A 190 -5.52 20.28 34.49
N THR A 191 -4.88 20.07 35.65
CA THR A 191 -4.78 21.08 36.71
C THR A 191 -3.75 22.12 36.28
N VAL A 192 -4.21 23.34 35.99
CA VAL A 192 -3.34 24.50 35.80
C VAL A 192 -2.91 24.98 37.18
N SER A 193 -1.64 24.79 37.52
CA SER A 193 -1.04 25.41 38.70
C SER A 193 -0.41 26.73 38.29
N SER A 194 -1.05 27.85 38.63
CA SER A 194 -0.47 29.18 38.55
C SER A 194 0.60 29.36 39.63
N PRO A 195 1.77 29.96 39.34
CA PRO A 195 2.56 30.62 40.37
C PRO A 195 2.14 32.09 40.47
N LEU A 196 1.85 32.49 41.71
CA LEU A 196 1.71 33.86 42.19
C LEU A 196 2.92 34.72 41.78
N PHE A 197 2.64 35.93 41.32
CA PHE A 197 3.58 37.05 41.38
C PHE A 197 3.50 37.71 42.77
N SER A 198 4.65 37.85 43.42
CA SER A 198 4.97 38.75 44.55
C SER A 198 6.50 38.72 44.65
N VAL A 199 7.28 39.80 44.73
CA VAL A 199 7.09 41.22 45.06
C VAL A 199 8.03 42.02 44.14
#